data_AF-A0A7X8BPJ1-F1
#
_entry.id   AF-A0A7X8BPJ1-F1
#
_cell.length_a   1.000
_cell.length_b   1.000
_cell.length_c   1.000
_cell.angle_alpha   90.00
_cell.angle_beta   90.00
_cell.angle_gamma   90.00
#
_symmetry.space_group_name_H-M   'P 1'
#
loop_
_entity.id
_entity.type
_entity.pdbx_description
1 polymer ?
#
loop_
_entity_poly.entity_id
_entity_poly.type
_entity_poly.pdbx_seq_one_letter_code
_entity_poly.pdbx_strand_id
1 'polypeptide(L)' 'MILPIYIYGQPVLRKMATDIDPENYPGLEELIDNMFETMYNADGVGIAAPQVGRGDRVFVVDLSPLANEEHPEF' A
#
# COMPACT_ATOMS: atom_id res chain seq x y z
N MET A 1 0.45 11.09 -6.21
CA MET A 1 1.46 11.77 -5.38
C MET A 1 2.12 10.78 -4.43
N ILE A 2 3.41 10.96 -4.16
CA ILE A 2 4.13 10.20 -3.13
C ILE A 2 3.65 10.62 -1.73
N LEU A 3 3.24 9.64 -0.93
CA LEU A 3 2.79 9.78 0.45
C LEU A 3 3.96 9.56 1.42
N PRO A 4 3.96 10.19 2.61
CA PRO A 4 4.97 9.92 3.63
C PRO A 4 4.83 8.50 4.18
N ILE A 5 5.92 7.74 4.19
CA ILE A 5 5.95 6.41 4.81
C ILE A 5 6.18 6.56 6.31
N TYR A 6 5.24 6.01 7.08
CA TYR A 6 5.28 5.99 8.53
C TYR A 6 6.20 4.87 9.00
N ILE A 7 7.19 5.25 9.79
CA ILE A 7 8.15 4.33 10.40
C ILE A 7 7.67 3.81 11.75
N TYR A 8 8.39 2.82 12.28
CA TYR A 8 8.12 2.21 13.58
C TYR A 8 7.81 3.23 14.70
N GLY A 9 6.82 2.91 15.53
CA GLY A 9 6.40 3.73 16.68
C GLY A 9 5.15 4.58 16.43
N GLN A 10 4.72 4.73 15.17
CA GLN A 10 3.50 5.46 14.85
C GLN A 10 2.24 4.72 15.31
N PRO A 11 1.27 5.37 16.00
CA PRO A 11 0.09 4.70 16.55
C PRO A 11 -0.78 3.99 15.52
N VAL A 12 -0.88 4.53 14.29
CA VAL A 12 -1.67 3.92 13.20
C VAL A 12 -1.18 2.52 12.83
N LEU A 13 0.14 2.25 12.96
CA LEU A 13 0.76 0.96 12.68
C LEU A 13 0.46 -0.11 13.74
N ARG A 14 -0.19 0.27 14.85
CA ARG A 14 -0.60 -0.63 15.95
C ARG A 14 -2.10 -0.84 16.02
N LYS A 15 -2.87 -0.09 15.24
CA LYS A 15 -4.34 -0.18 15.22
C LYS A 15 -4.78 -1.17 14.16
N MET A 16 -5.88 -1.86 14.44
CA MET A 16 -6.58 -2.65 13.43
C MET A 16 -7.17 -1.70 12.38
N ALA A 17 -6.90 -1.96 11.11
CA ALA A 17 -7.47 -1.19 10.01
C ALA A 17 -8.98 -1.48 9.86
N THR A 18 -9.73 -0.45 9.49
CA THR A 18 -11.19 -0.51 9.32
C THR A 18 -11.54 -1.00 7.92
N ASP A 19 -12.55 -1.87 7.82
CA ASP A 19 -13.09 -2.27 6.51
C ASP A 19 -13.57 -1.06 5.72
N ILE A 20 -13.42 -1.15 4.40
CA ILE A 20 -13.96 -0.18 3.46
C ILE A 20 -15.01 -0.85 2.58
N ASP A 21 -15.95 -0.05 2.08
CA ASP A 21 -16.84 -0.45 1.00
C ASP A 21 -16.25 0.05 -0.33
N PRO A 22 -15.65 -0.81 -1.17
CA PRO A 22 -14.97 -0.39 -2.38
C PRO A 22 -15.86 0.35 -3.38
N GLU A 23 -17.16 0.08 -3.39
CA GLU A 23 -18.10 0.69 -4.34
C GLU A 23 -18.40 2.16 -3.98
N ASN A 24 -18.30 2.51 -2.69
CA ASN A 24 -18.71 3.81 -2.17
C ASN A 24 -17.58 4.59 -1.48
N TYR A 25 -16.35 4.07 -1.47
CA TYR A 25 -15.23 4.70 -0.77
C TYR A 25 -14.70 5.92 -1.54
N PRO A 26 -14.80 7.14 -0.99
CA PRO A 26 -14.39 8.35 -1.71
C PRO A 26 -12.89 8.37 -2.00
N GLY A 27 -12.53 8.51 -3.28
CA GLY A 27 -11.12 8.63 -3.70
C GLY A 27 -10.31 7.34 -3.57
N LEU A 28 -10.96 6.17 -3.62
CA LEU A 28 -10.26 4.88 -3.53
C LEU A 28 -9.22 4.70 -4.65
N GLU A 29 -9.58 5.02 -5.90
CA GLU A 29 -8.66 4.93 -7.03
C GLU A 29 -7.44 5.81 -6.84
N GLU A 30 -7.64 7.09 -6.46
CA GLU A 30 -6.55 8.02 -6.17
C GLU A 30 -5.66 7.52 -5.02
N LEU A 31 -6.26 6.93 -3.97
CA LEU A 31 -5.49 6.33 -2.88
C LEU A 31 -4.62 5.17 -3.38
N ILE A 32 -5.18 4.27 -4.18
CA ILE A 32 -4.46 3.11 -4.75
C ILE A 32 -3.29 3.61 -5.62
N ASP A 33 -3.52 4.57 -6.51
CA ASP A 33 -2.50 5.15 -7.38
C ASP A 33 -1.37 5.79 -6.56
N ASN A 34 -1.72 6.58 -5.53
CA ASN A 34 -0.75 7.19 -4.63
C ASN A 34 0.06 6.13 -3.86
N MET A 35 -0.57 5.02 -3.45
CA MET A 35 0.10 3.92 -2.76
C MET A 35 1.09 3.18 -3.68
N PHE A 36 0.73 2.91 -4.93
CA PHE A 36 1.66 2.35 -5.92
C PHE A 36 2.83 3.30 -6.19
N GLU A 37 2.58 4.59 -6.43
CA GLU A 37 3.64 5.58 -6.65
C GLU A 37 4.60 5.66 -5.45
N THR A 38 4.06 5.64 -4.23
CA THR A 38 4.85 5.64 -2.98
C THR A 38 5.68 4.37 -2.83
N MET A 39 5.09 3.21 -3.14
CA MET A 39 5.76 1.91 -3.08
C MET A 39 6.95 1.86 -4.04
N TYR A 40 6.75 2.23 -5.31
CA TYR A 40 7.82 2.24 -6.30
C TYR A 40 8.89 3.28 -5.96
N ASN A 41 8.52 4.45 -5.44
CA ASN A 41 9.50 5.46 -5.02
C ASN A 41 10.40 4.99 -3.86
N ALA A 42 9.92 4.05 -3.05
CA ALA A 42 10.65 3.48 -1.93
C ALA A 42 11.31 2.13 -2.24
N ASP A 43 11.39 1.74 -3.52
CA ASP A 43 11.87 0.42 -3.98
C ASP A 43 11.17 -0.75 -3.25
N GLY A 44 9.88 -0.59 -2.95
CA GLY A 44 9.06 -1.56 -2.25
C GLY A 44 8.33 -2.54 -3.17
N VAL A 45 8.00 -3.72 -2.64
CA VAL A 45 7.18 -4.77 -3.30
C VAL A 45 5.71 -4.67 -2.90
N GLY A 46 5.41 -4.05 -1.75
CA GLY A 46 4.05 -3.84 -1.28
C GLY A 46 4.00 -2.78 -0.19
N ILE A 47 2.83 -2.14 -0.04
CA ILE A 47 2.58 -1.16 1.01
C ILE A 47 1.11 -1.20 1.44
N ALA A 48 0.86 -1.10 2.75
CA ALA A 48 -0.48 -1.02 3.33
C ALA A 48 -0.88 0.43 3.65
N ALA A 49 -2.17 0.76 3.57
CA ALA A 49 -2.68 2.10 3.85
C ALA A 49 -2.25 2.66 5.24
N PRO A 50 -2.14 1.84 6.33
CA PRO A 50 -1.58 2.32 7.59
C PRO A 50 -0.15 2.85 7.51
N GLN A 51 0.68 2.32 6.60
CA GLN A 51 2.05 2.80 6.37
C GLN A 51 2.10 4.17 5.71
N VAL A 52 0.99 4.66 5.14
CA VAL A 52 0.85 6.03 4.61
C VAL A 52 -0.10 6.88 5.47
N GLY A 53 -0.26 6.50 6.75
CA GLY A 53 -1.03 7.27 7.72
C GLY A 53 -2.55 7.03 7.70
N ARG A 54 -3.03 6.05 6.93
CA ARG A 54 -4.46 5.79 6.75
C ARG A 54 -4.93 4.51 7.42
N GLY A 55 -5.95 4.59 8.26
CA GLY A 55 -6.50 3.42 8.98
C GLY A 55 -7.40 2.50 8.14
N ASP A 56 -7.30 2.56 6.80
CA ASP A 56 -8.15 1.81 5.88
C ASP A 56 -7.60 0.40 5.65
N ARG A 57 -8.46 -0.61 5.53
CA ARG A 57 -8.06 -2.00 5.28
C ARG A 57 -7.78 -2.23 3.79
N VAL A 58 -6.73 -1.57 3.31
CA VAL A 58 -6.26 -1.61 1.92
C VAL A 58 -4.76 -1.84 1.90
N PHE A 59 -4.30 -2.66 0.95
CA PHE A 59 -2.88 -2.80 0.62
C PHE A 59 -2.72 -3.00 -0.88
N VAL A 60 -1.56 -2.61 -1.40
CA VAL A 60 -1.13 -2.88 -2.78
C VAL A 60 0.14 -3.74 -2.76
N VAL A 61 0.33 -4.53 -3.80
CA VAL A 61 1.50 -5.39 -3.99
C VAL A 61 1.77 -5.52 -5.48
N ASP A 62 3.05 -5.48 -5.86
CA ASP A 62 3.55 -5.86 -7.18
C ASP A 62 4.72 -6.83 -7.00
N LEU A 63 4.53 -8.07 -7.44
CA LEU A 63 5.54 -9.13 -7.32
C LEU A 63 6.43 -9.24 -8.57
N SER A 64 6.15 -8.47 -9.63
CA SER A 64 6.92 -8.52 -10.89
C SER A 64 8.43 -8.31 -10.72
N PRO A 65 8.93 -7.54 -9.72
CA PRO A 65 10.38 -7.44 -9.48
C PRO A 65 11.03 -8.74 -8.99
N LEU A 66 10.25 -9.72 -8.53
CA LEU A 66 10.71 -11.02 -8.07
C LEU A 66 10.71 -12.09 -9.17
N ALA A 67 10.15 -11.77 -10.35
CA ALA A 67 10.13 -12.65 -11.50
C ALA A 67 11.55 -13.05 -11.93
N ASN A 68 11.78 -14.33 -12.16
CA ASN A 68 13.05 -14.85 -12.66
C ASN A 68 12.86 -16.12 -13.50
N GLU A 69 13.96 -16.73 -13.99
CA GLU A 69 13.90 -17.94 -14.82
C GLU A 69 13.25 -19.13 -14.10
N GLU A 70 13.40 -19.24 -12.78
CA GLU A 70 12.81 -20.30 -11.96
C GLU A 70 11.35 -20.01 -11.59
N HIS A 71 10.98 -18.73 -11.51
CA HIS A 71 9.66 -18.24 -11.11
C HIS A 71 9.15 -17.14 -12.05
N PRO A 72 8.74 -17.48 -13.28
CA PRO A 72 8.21 -16.51 -14.24
C PRO A 72 6.80 -16.02 -13.93
N GLU A 73 6.11 -16.64 -12.97
CA GLU A 73 4.75 -16.30 -12.55
C GLU A 73 4.63 -15.11 -11.61
N PHE A 74 5.76 -14.65 -11.04
CA PHE A 74 5.78 -13.46 -10.21
C PHE A 74 5.77 -12.17 -11.04
#